data_AF-A0A7X0R070-F1
#
_entry.id   AF-A0A7X0R070-F1
#
_cell.length_a   1.000
_cell.length_b   1.000
_cell.length_c   1.000
_cell.angle_alpha   90.00
_cell.angle_beta   90.00
_cell.angle_gamma   90.00
#
_symmetry.space_group_name_H-M   'P 1'
#
loop_
_entity.id
_entity.type
_entity.pdbx_description
1 polymer ?
#
loop_
_entity_poly.entity_id
_entity_poly.type
_entity_poly.pdbx_seq_one_letter_code
_entity_poly.pdbx_strand_id
1 'polypeptide(L)'
;MAKKRRKFTQCPNCGYSFEEVNNYCPNCGQENHDLNVPVKHLIAEFFEGTIHFDTKIWKTLKLLLLKPGLLTEKFNIGQRASYVPPFRLYVFISIIFFFLLALNHNVVNIGSTRKLSGDQEQQLKEGLQEVEQVAPGIVKADFPTDSTGSDSTAYSANLSFGDSETAVFMEKKAEQFFSSGETARAKLLKNTSLMMFLLMPFFGYLLYLFYYRQRRNYVEHLMFSIHLHSFWFILLSVIMLLNMAFPDVSLMGWGFLVMTIYLYLAMLRVYKRPYIKTLLKLIPVVFIYLVSLMVFFVGTVVVSALLS
;
A
#
# COMPACT_ATOMS: atom_id res chain seq x y z
N MET A 1 23.85 -7.96 -30.52
CA MET A 1 25.01 -7.57 -29.68
C MET A 1 25.04 -8.45 -28.44
N ALA A 2 26.05 -9.31 -28.30
CA ALA A 2 26.24 -10.10 -27.10
C ALA A 2 26.41 -9.16 -25.90
N LYS A 3 25.41 -9.12 -25.00
CA LYS A 3 25.47 -8.34 -23.77
C LYS A 3 26.70 -8.78 -22.98
N LYS A 4 27.64 -7.86 -22.76
CA LYS A 4 28.83 -8.06 -21.93
C LYS A 4 28.40 -8.21 -20.47
N ARG A 5 27.90 -9.39 -20.09
CA ARG A 5 27.47 -9.70 -18.73
C ARG A 5 28.73 -9.75 -17.86
N ARG A 6 28.85 -8.85 -16.87
CA ARG A 6 29.87 -9.01 -15.83
C ARG A 6 29.45 -10.21 -14.98
N LYS A 7 30.21 -11.27 -15.07
CA LYS A 7 30.00 -12.52 -14.32
C LYS A 7 30.97 -12.54 -13.15
N PHE A 8 30.54 -13.09 -12.01
CA PHE A 8 31.38 -13.22 -10.83
C PHE A 8 32.16 -14.53 -10.89
N THR A 9 33.38 -14.53 -10.32
CA THR A 9 34.21 -15.74 -10.10
C THR A 9 33.77 -16.52 -8.86
N GLN A 10 33.01 -15.89 -7.96
CA GLN A 10 32.38 -16.53 -6.81
C GLN A 10 30.90 -16.18 -6.74
N CYS A 11 30.05 -17.14 -6.38
CA CYS A 11 28.62 -16.91 -6.22
C CYS A 11 28.35 -16.04 -4.98
N PRO A 12 27.71 -14.87 -5.11
CA PRO A 12 27.47 -13.97 -3.97
C PRO A 12 26.42 -14.53 -2.98
N ASN A 13 25.69 -15.60 -3.32
CA ASN A 13 24.70 -16.21 -2.44
C ASN A 13 25.23 -17.36 -1.59
N CYS A 14 25.93 -18.33 -2.20
CA CYS A 14 26.44 -19.50 -1.49
C CYS A 14 27.97 -19.56 -1.38
N GLY A 15 28.70 -18.60 -1.95
CA GLY A 15 30.17 -18.57 -1.93
C GLY A 15 30.85 -19.59 -2.84
N TYR A 16 30.10 -20.30 -3.70
CA TYR A 16 30.68 -21.29 -4.63
C TYR A 16 31.65 -20.61 -5.61
N SER A 17 32.88 -21.10 -5.69
CA SER A 17 33.88 -20.62 -6.66
C SER A 17 33.67 -21.30 -8.01
N PHE A 18 33.53 -20.51 -9.06
CA PHE A 18 33.33 -21.02 -10.41
C PHE A 18 34.68 -21.43 -11.01
N GLU A 19 34.80 -22.69 -11.42
CA GLU A 19 35.95 -23.18 -12.23
C GLU A 19 35.88 -22.60 -13.65
N GLU A 20 34.68 -22.59 -14.23
CA GLU A 20 34.35 -21.93 -15.50
C GLU A 20 33.20 -20.95 -15.31
N VAL A 21 33.18 -19.87 -16.10
CA VAL A 21 32.26 -18.75 -15.93
C VAL A 21 30.83 -19.07 -16.41
N ASN A 22 30.15 -19.93 -15.65
CA ASN A 22 28.80 -20.40 -15.90
C ASN A 22 27.74 -19.30 -15.70
N ASN A 23 26.62 -19.42 -16.41
CA ASN A 23 25.48 -18.49 -16.30
C ASN A 23 24.68 -18.68 -15.02
N TYR A 24 24.71 -19.88 -14.42
CA TYR A 24 24.02 -20.20 -13.18
C TYR A 24 24.96 -20.92 -12.22
N CYS A 25 24.75 -20.71 -10.92
CA CYS A 25 25.46 -21.42 -9.87
C CYS A 25 24.93 -22.86 -9.76
N PRO A 26 25.80 -23.89 -9.88
CA PRO A 26 25.35 -25.28 -9.77
C PRO A 26 24.87 -25.65 -8.37
N ASN A 27 25.40 -24.98 -7.32
CA ASN A 27 25.05 -25.29 -5.94
C ASN A 27 23.71 -24.67 -5.50
N CYS A 28 23.48 -23.38 -5.82
CA CYS A 28 22.30 -22.66 -5.32
C CYS A 28 21.33 -22.16 -6.40
N GLY A 29 21.60 -22.47 -7.68
CA GLY A 29 20.75 -22.07 -8.81
C GLY A 29 20.74 -20.58 -9.12
N GLN A 30 21.58 -19.76 -8.47
CA GLN A 30 21.59 -18.32 -8.71
C GLN A 30 22.16 -17.97 -10.09
N GLU A 31 21.45 -17.12 -10.86
CA GLU A 31 22.01 -16.53 -12.08
C GLU A 31 23.24 -15.65 -11.78
N ASN A 32 24.32 -15.93 -12.51
CA ASN A 32 25.61 -15.27 -12.41
C ASN A 32 25.68 -14.05 -13.33
N HIS A 33 24.90 -13.02 -13.00
CA HIS A 33 24.94 -11.73 -13.70
C HIS A 33 24.87 -10.54 -12.72
N ASP A 34 25.60 -9.47 -13.01
CA ASP A 34 25.57 -8.21 -12.25
C ASP A 34 24.30 -7.37 -12.51
N LEU A 35 23.61 -6.92 -11.45
CA LEU A 35 22.39 -6.10 -11.48
C LEU A 35 22.59 -4.64 -11.93
N ASN A 36 23.82 -4.26 -12.31
CA ASN A 36 24.12 -3.04 -13.05
C ASN A 36 23.56 -3.08 -14.50
N VAL A 37 22.27 -3.39 -14.63
CA VAL A 37 21.54 -3.48 -15.89
C VAL A 37 20.41 -2.45 -15.92
N PRO A 38 20.02 -1.94 -17.10
CA PRO A 38 18.92 -1.00 -17.22
C PRO A 38 17.60 -1.64 -16.76
N VAL A 39 16.69 -0.81 -16.24
CA VAL A 39 15.37 -1.21 -15.70
C VAL A 39 14.57 -2.09 -16.65
N LYS A 40 14.72 -1.90 -17.98
CA LYS A 40 14.09 -2.74 -19.01
C LYS A 40 14.36 -4.23 -18.83
N HIS A 41 15.54 -4.60 -18.35
CA HIS A 41 15.88 -6.01 -18.12
C HIS A 41 15.06 -6.64 -16.98
N LEU A 42 14.84 -5.88 -15.91
CA LEU A 42 14.04 -6.33 -14.76
C LEU A 42 12.58 -6.57 -15.15
N ILE A 43 12.05 -5.73 -16.06
CA ILE A 43 10.68 -5.89 -16.58
C ILE A 43 10.57 -7.15 -17.45
N ALA A 44 11.58 -7.46 -18.27
CA ALA A 44 11.57 -8.68 -19.09
C ALA A 44 11.62 -9.95 -18.21
N GLU A 45 12.48 -9.97 -17.20
CA GLU A 45 12.62 -11.07 -16.24
C GLU A 45 11.33 -11.28 -15.40
N PHE A 46 10.56 -10.21 -15.17
CA PHE A 46 9.25 -10.29 -14.52
C PHE A 46 8.24 -11.12 -15.33
N PHE A 47 8.15 -10.92 -16.65
CA PHE A 47 7.16 -11.65 -17.47
C PHE A 47 7.52 -13.13 -17.68
N GLU A 48 8.80 -13.50 -17.61
CA GLU A 48 9.26 -14.88 -17.86
C GLU A 48 9.10 -15.82 -16.64
N GLY A 49 8.91 -15.30 -15.41
CA GLY A 49 9.04 -16.11 -14.18
C GLY A 49 7.84 -16.12 -13.23
N THR A 50 6.62 -15.77 -13.63
CA THR A 50 5.58 -15.30 -12.69
C THR A 50 4.70 -16.35 -11.98
N ILE A 51 4.83 -17.67 -12.22
CA ILE A 51 3.88 -18.67 -11.68
C ILE A 51 4.53 -19.83 -10.87
N HIS A 52 5.70 -19.61 -10.25
CA HIS A 52 6.22 -20.57 -9.27
C HIS A 52 6.01 -20.06 -7.84
N PHE A 53 5.15 -20.74 -7.08
CA PHE A 53 4.95 -20.49 -5.66
C PHE A 53 6.24 -20.88 -4.92
N ASP A 54 6.97 -19.87 -4.44
CA ASP A 54 8.33 -20.04 -3.94
C ASP A 54 8.30 -20.39 -2.44
N THR A 55 8.88 -21.54 -2.06
CA THR A 55 9.00 -21.98 -0.65
C THR A 55 9.76 -20.97 0.23
N LYS A 56 10.47 -20.02 -0.40
CA LYS A 56 11.24 -18.95 0.23
C LYS A 56 10.38 -17.83 0.85
N ILE A 57 9.06 -17.79 0.61
CA ILE A 57 8.16 -16.73 1.12
C ILE A 57 8.32 -16.51 2.63
N TRP A 58 8.33 -17.57 3.43
CA TRP A 58 8.42 -17.45 4.90
C TRP A 58 9.74 -16.83 5.35
N LYS A 59 10.86 -17.25 4.76
CA LYS A 59 12.19 -16.71 5.03
C LYS A 59 12.26 -15.24 4.64
N THR A 60 11.72 -14.88 3.48
CA THR A 60 11.64 -13.49 3.00
C THR A 60 10.77 -12.63 3.92
N LEU A 61 9.58 -13.09 4.28
CA LEU A 61 8.62 -12.36 5.10
C LEU A 61 9.16 -12.12 6.52
N LYS A 62 9.72 -13.16 7.15
CA LYS A 62 10.36 -13.04 8.47
C LYS A 62 11.46 -11.98 8.47
N LEU A 63 12.27 -11.96 7.41
CA LEU A 63 13.39 -11.02 7.30
C LEU A 63 12.90 -9.61 6.95
N LEU A 64 11.84 -9.47 6.15
CA LEU A 64 11.20 -8.19 5.84
C LEU A 64 10.58 -7.55 7.09
N LEU A 65 9.83 -8.32 7.89
CA LEU A 65 9.10 -7.81 9.05
C LEU A 65 10.00 -7.55 10.26
N LEU A 66 10.90 -8.49 10.59
CA LEU A 66 11.67 -8.43 11.84
C LEU A 66 12.99 -7.66 11.71
N LYS A 67 13.52 -7.49 10.50
CA LYS A 67 14.85 -6.88 10.27
C LYS A 67 14.77 -5.78 9.21
N PRO A 68 14.41 -4.54 9.59
CA PRO A 68 14.18 -3.44 8.65
C PRO A 68 15.38 -3.21 7.74
N GLY A 69 15.17 -3.21 6.43
CA GLY A 69 16.20 -2.97 5.42
C GLY A 69 17.25 -4.08 5.21
N LEU A 70 17.26 -5.16 6.02
CA LEU A 70 18.26 -6.23 5.86
C LEU A 70 18.01 -7.03 4.56
N LEU A 71 16.76 -7.22 4.19
CA LEU A 71 16.40 -7.94 2.96
C LEU A 71 16.95 -7.19 1.75
N THR A 72 16.68 -5.89 1.68
CA THR A 72 17.22 -4.99 0.65
C THR A 72 18.75 -5.00 0.63
N GLU A 73 19.41 -4.91 1.80
CA GLU A 73 20.87 -4.95 1.86
C GLU A 73 21.43 -6.25 1.27
N LYS A 74 20.85 -7.40 1.63
CA LYS A 74 21.27 -8.70 1.08
C LYS A 74 21.04 -8.82 -0.41
N PHE A 75 19.91 -8.30 -0.91
CA PHE A 75 19.63 -8.22 -2.34
C PHE A 75 20.66 -7.35 -3.08
N ASN A 76 21.00 -6.19 -2.52
CA ASN A 76 21.97 -5.26 -3.10
C ASN A 76 23.41 -5.83 -3.12
N ILE A 77 23.77 -6.68 -2.15
CA ILE A 77 25.04 -7.44 -2.14
C ILE A 77 25.01 -8.63 -3.11
N GLY A 78 23.83 -9.01 -3.61
CA GLY A 78 23.66 -10.04 -4.63
C GLY A 78 23.21 -11.40 -4.10
N GLN A 79 22.85 -11.54 -2.81
CA GLN A 79 22.30 -12.78 -2.22
C GLN A 79 20.83 -13.00 -2.64
N ARG A 80 20.58 -13.31 -3.92
CA ARG A 80 19.24 -13.24 -4.52
C ARG A 80 18.48 -14.55 -4.50
N ALA A 81 19.14 -15.66 -4.80
CA ALA A 81 18.44 -16.96 -4.91
C ALA A 81 17.86 -17.46 -3.59
N SER A 82 18.32 -16.93 -2.45
CA SER A 82 17.82 -17.25 -1.11
C SER A 82 16.45 -16.64 -0.75
N TYR A 83 15.95 -15.68 -1.52
CA TYR A 83 14.75 -14.91 -1.20
C TYR A 83 13.85 -14.77 -2.42
N VAL A 84 12.55 -14.57 -2.18
CA VAL A 84 11.58 -14.23 -3.22
C VAL A 84 12.00 -12.93 -3.94
N PRO A 85 12.03 -12.89 -5.28
CA PRO A 85 12.31 -11.67 -6.03
C PRO A 85 11.41 -10.50 -5.59
N PRO A 86 11.94 -9.26 -5.45
CA PRO A 86 11.20 -8.17 -4.78
C PRO A 86 9.89 -7.83 -5.49
N PHE A 87 9.89 -7.74 -6.82
CA PHE A 87 8.67 -7.45 -7.59
C PHE A 87 7.58 -8.51 -7.41
N ARG A 88 7.97 -9.80 -7.43
CA ARG A 88 7.03 -10.92 -7.21
C ARG A 88 6.43 -10.84 -5.80
N LEU A 89 7.27 -10.56 -4.80
CA LEU A 89 6.81 -10.35 -3.43
C LEU A 89 5.78 -9.22 -3.36
N TYR A 90 6.06 -8.07 -3.96
CA TYR A 90 5.14 -6.93 -3.95
C TYR A 90 3.81 -7.24 -4.60
N VAL A 91 3.80 -7.85 -5.80
CA VAL A 91 2.56 -8.20 -6.50
C VAL A 91 1.73 -9.19 -5.67
N PHE A 92 2.35 -10.19 -5.08
CA PHE A 92 1.65 -11.15 -4.23
C PHE A 92 1.01 -10.48 -3.00
N ILE A 93 1.79 -9.63 -2.31
CA ILE A 93 1.30 -8.91 -1.13
C ILE A 93 0.24 -7.88 -1.49
N SER A 94 0.36 -7.17 -2.63
CA SER A 94 -0.64 -6.18 -3.05
C SER A 94 -1.96 -6.86 -3.41
N ILE A 95 -1.94 -7.99 -4.11
CA ILE A 95 -3.15 -8.78 -4.37
C ILE A 95 -3.85 -9.15 -3.07
N ILE A 96 -3.11 -9.66 -2.07
CA ILE A 96 -3.67 -9.99 -0.75
C ILE A 96 -4.26 -8.75 -0.08
N PHE A 97 -3.52 -7.65 -0.03
CA PHE A 97 -3.96 -6.41 0.62
C PHE A 97 -5.24 -5.84 -0.03
N PHE A 98 -5.27 -5.72 -1.36
CA PHE A 98 -6.45 -5.18 -2.05
C PHE A 98 -7.65 -6.13 -2.01
N PHE A 99 -7.42 -7.44 -2.00
CA PHE A 99 -8.47 -8.44 -1.76
C PHE A 99 -9.07 -8.27 -0.37
N LEU A 100 -8.21 -8.17 0.65
CA LEU A 100 -8.61 -7.93 2.04
C LEU A 100 -9.37 -6.60 2.19
N LEU A 101 -8.90 -5.53 1.56
CA LEU A 101 -9.57 -4.23 1.53
C LEU A 101 -10.98 -4.32 0.90
N ALA A 102 -11.10 -5.05 -0.21
CA ALA A 102 -12.39 -5.29 -0.86
C ALA A 102 -13.36 -6.08 0.06
N LEU A 103 -12.87 -7.06 0.82
CA LEU A 103 -13.69 -7.79 1.79
C LEU A 103 -14.16 -6.91 2.96
N ASN A 104 -13.27 -6.10 3.53
CA ASN A 104 -13.60 -5.24 4.68
C ASN A 104 -14.78 -4.30 4.36
N HIS A 105 -14.79 -3.69 3.18
CA HIS A 105 -15.89 -2.81 2.77
C HIS A 105 -17.23 -3.55 2.61
N ASN A 106 -17.23 -4.78 2.10
CA ASN A 106 -18.45 -5.57 1.99
C ASN A 106 -19.02 -5.94 3.37
N VAL A 107 -18.15 -6.23 4.35
CA VAL A 107 -18.57 -6.52 5.74
C VAL A 107 -19.18 -5.28 6.41
N VAL A 108 -18.62 -4.09 6.20
CA VAL A 108 -19.18 -2.83 6.73
C VAL A 108 -20.58 -2.55 6.15
N ASN A 109 -20.81 -2.82 4.86
CA ASN A 109 -22.13 -2.67 4.25
C ASN A 109 -23.18 -3.67 4.81
N ILE A 110 -22.76 -4.89 5.18
CA ILE A 110 -23.65 -5.89 5.81
C ILE A 110 -23.97 -5.52 7.27
N GLY A 111 -23.06 -4.85 7.98
CA GLY A 111 -23.31 -4.32 9.33
C GLY A 111 -24.36 -3.21 9.36
N SER A 112 -24.38 -2.35 8.33
CA SER A 112 -25.35 -1.24 8.22
C SER A 112 -26.78 -1.71 7.93
N THR A 113 -26.98 -2.87 7.32
CA THR A 113 -28.31 -3.48 7.13
C THR A 113 -28.84 -4.19 8.38
N ARG A 114 -28.03 -4.31 9.45
CA ARG A 114 -28.41 -4.83 10.77
C ARG A 114 -28.58 -3.76 11.85
N LYS A 115 -28.45 -2.47 11.53
CA LYS A 115 -29.07 -1.43 12.39
C LYS A 115 -30.58 -1.54 12.18
N LEU A 116 -31.32 -1.65 13.29
CA LEU A 116 -32.74 -2.01 13.35
C LEU A 116 -33.52 -1.44 12.17
N SER A 117 -34.21 -2.34 11.44
CA SER A 117 -35.28 -1.98 10.51
C SER A 117 -36.15 -0.90 11.16
N GLY A 118 -36.33 0.24 10.48
CA GLY A 118 -37.06 1.40 11.02
C GLY A 118 -38.44 1.05 11.61
N ASP A 119 -39.03 -0.06 11.18
CA ASP A 119 -40.26 -0.65 11.72
C ASP A 119 -40.16 -1.02 13.21
N GLN A 120 -39.01 -1.50 13.70
CA GLN A 120 -38.80 -1.84 15.12
C GLN A 120 -38.59 -0.60 15.99
N GLU A 121 -37.98 0.46 15.45
CA GLU A 121 -37.82 1.74 16.16
C GLU A 121 -39.17 2.45 16.30
N GLN A 122 -40.04 2.33 15.28
CA GLN A 122 -41.38 2.90 15.30
C GLN A 122 -42.32 2.14 16.24
N GLN A 123 -42.30 0.80 16.24
CA GLN A 123 -43.05 -0.01 17.21
C GLN A 123 -42.61 0.24 18.67
N LEU A 124 -41.32 0.48 18.90
CA LEU A 124 -40.82 0.81 20.24
C LEU A 124 -41.28 2.22 20.69
N LYS A 125 -41.30 3.20 19.77
CA LYS A 125 -41.82 4.56 20.03
C LYS A 125 -43.33 4.56 20.31
N GLU A 126 -44.11 3.76 19.58
CA GLU A 126 -45.55 3.59 19.80
C GLU A 126 -45.83 2.95 21.16
N GLY A 127 -45.08 1.90 21.54
CA GLY A 127 -45.21 1.27 22.87
C GLY A 127 -44.78 2.17 24.03
N LEU A 128 -43.80 3.06 23.84
CA LEU A 128 -43.38 4.04 24.84
C LEU A 128 -44.41 5.17 25.03
N GLN A 129 -45.10 5.60 23.95
CA GLN A 129 -46.19 6.58 24.05
C GLN A 129 -47.40 6.04 24.82
N GLU A 130 -47.70 4.75 24.68
CA GLU A 130 -48.78 4.10 25.41
C GLU A 130 -48.48 4.02 26.92
N VAL A 131 -47.21 3.82 27.30
CA VAL A 131 -46.77 3.80 28.70
C VAL A 131 -46.75 5.20 29.33
N GLU A 132 -46.40 6.24 28.58
CA GLU A 132 -46.42 7.65 29.03
C GLU A 132 -47.84 8.12 29.38
N GLN A 133 -48.85 7.66 28.64
CA GLN A 133 -50.26 7.99 28.89
C GLN A 133 -50.82 7.33 30.14
N VAL A 134 -50.31 6.15 30.50
CA VAL A 134 -50.78 5.37 31.67
C VAL A 134 -50.06 5.78 32.97
N ALA A 135 -48.82 6.27 32.90
CA ALA A 135 -48.04 6.68 34.07
C ALA A 135 -47.13 7.89 33.77
N PRO A 136 -47.64 9.13 33.84
CA PRO A 136 -46.86 10.32 33.53
C PRO A 136 -45.73 10.53 34.55
N GLY A 137 -44.49 10.60 34.08
CA GLY A 137 -43.32 11.01 34.86
C GLY A 137 -42.43 9.89 35.44
N ILE A 138 -42.70 8.61 35.16
CA ILE A 138 -41.85 7.49 35.65
C ILE A 138 -40.67 7.19 34.70
N VAL A 139 -40.81 7.46 33.40
CA VAL A 139 -39.78 7.17 32.39
C VAL A 139 -39.31 8.48 31.76
N LYS A 140 -38.11 8.95 32.12
CA LYS A 140 -37.38 9.94 31.31
C LYS A 140 -36.51 9.18 30.32
N ALA A 141 -37.00 9.02 29.11
CA ALA A 141 -36.18 8.53 28.01
C ALA A 141 -35.52 9.72 27.31
N ASP A 142 -34.27 10.02 27.68
CA ASP A 142 -33.42 10.93 26.90
C ASP A 142 -32.99 10.20 25.64
N PHE A 143 -33.72 10.41 24.55
CA PHE A 143 -33.27 10.01 23.22
C PHE A 143 -32.30 11.06 22.68
N PRO A 144 -31.09 10.70 22.22
CA PRO A 144 -30.21 11.63 21.53
C PRO A 144 -30.90 12.11 20.24
N THR A 145 -31.42 13.33 20.26
CA THR A 145 -31.84 14.06 19.07
C THR A 145 -30.61 14.53 18.32
N ASP A 146 -29.98 13.62 17.58
CA ASP A 146 -29.10 13.98 16.47
C ASP A 146 -29.07 12.81 15.47
N SER A 147 -30.24 12.54 14.89
CA SER A 147 -30.32 11.81 13.63
C SER A 147 -29.91 12.73 12.48
N THR A 148 -28.63 13.07 12.40
CA THR A 148 -27.99 13.27 11.09
C THR A 148 -27.66 11.89 10.52
N GLY A 149 -28.73 11.12 10.27
CA GLY A 149 -28.69 9.94 9.42
C GLY A 149 -28.56 10.40 7.98
N SER A 150 -27.37 10.87 7.60
CA SER A 150 -27.03 10.94 6.19
C SER A 150 -26.76 9.51 5.73
N ASP A 151 -27.53 9.09 4.73
CA ASP A 151 -27.16 8.00 3.84
C ASP A 151 -25.72 8.21 3.40
N SER A 152 -24.78 7.53 4.05
CA SER A 152 -23.34 7.78 3.91
C SER A 152 -22.76 7.21 2.60
N THR A 153 -23.54 7.22 1.53
CA THR A 153 -23.11 6.82 0.20
C THR A 153 -23.19 7.92 -0.84
N ALA A 154 -23.89 9.03 -0.56
CA ALA A 154 -23.84 10.25 -1.37
C ALA A 154 -22.99 11.32 -0.66
N TYR A 155 -21.67 11.27 -0.87
CA TYR A 155 -20.83 12.40 -0.53
C TYR A 155 -21.08 13.49 -1.59
N SER A 156 -21.98 14.45 -1.32
CA SER A 156 -22.14 15.63 -2.17
C SER A 156 -20.94 16.55 -1.94
N ALA A 157 -19.84 16.28 -2.65
CA ALA A 157 -18.72 17.20 -2.68
C ALA A 157 -19.15 18.43 -3.49
N ASN A 158 -19.43 19.54 -2.80
CA ASN A 158 -19.58 20.86 -3.44
C ASN A 158 -18.20 21.28 -3.95
N LEU A 159 -17.85 20.81 -5.15
CA LEU A 159 -16.62 21.12 -5.85
C LEU A 159 -16.92 22.32 -6.75
N SER A 160 -16.34 23.48 -6.41
CA SER A 160 -16.40 24.68 -7.24
C SER A 160 -15.02 24.91 -7.86
N PHE A 161 -14.86 24.57 -9.14
CA PHE A 161 -13.61 24.71 -9.90
C PHE A 161 -13.55 26.01 -10.74
N GLY A 162 -14.57 26.86 -10.66
CA GLY A 162 -14.65 28.19 -11.30
C GLY A 162 -15.58 28.23 -12.52
N ASP A 163 -15.80 29.42 -13.09
CA ASP A 163 -16.86 29.66 -14.10
C ASP A 163 -16.48 29.25 -15.54
N SER A 164 -15.39 28.52 -15.72
CA SER A 164 -14.97 28.08 -17.05
C SER A 164 -15.78 26.87 -17.54
N GLU A 165 -16.05 26.78 -18.85
CA GLU A 165 -16.81 25.67 -19.45
C GLU A 165 -16.20 24.29 -19.10
N THR A 166 -14.86 24.23 -19.00
CA THR A 166 -14.12 23.03 -18.58
C THR A 166 -14.30 22.71 -17.10
N ALA A 167 -14.38 23.72 -16.22
CA ALA A 167 -14.63 23.52 -14.80
C ALA A 167 -16.03 22.95 -14.56
N VAL A 168 -17.06 23.52 -15.20
CA VAL A 168 -18.45 23.01 -15.10
C VAL A 168 -18.56 21.57 -15.63
N PHE A 169 -17.86 21.23 -16.72
CA PHE A 169 -17.80 19.86 -17.22
C PHE A 169 -17.18 18.89 -16.20
N MET A 170 -16.10 19.30 -15.53
CA MET A 170 -15.42 18.50 -14.51
C MET A 170 -16.27 18.31 -13.25
N GLU A 171 -17.00 19.35 -12.82
CA GLU A 171 -17.93 19.28 -11.69
C GLU A 171 -19.02 18.23 -11.94
N LYS A 172 -19.68 18.31 -13.10
CA LYS A 172 -20.74 17.37 -13.46
C LYS A 172 -20.24 15.92 -13.53
N LYS A 173 -19.02 15.69 -14.05
CA LYS A 173 -18.40 14.36 -14.07
C LYS A 173 -18.05 13.86 -12.67
N ALA A 174 -17.55 14.75 -11.80
CA ALA A 174 -17.27 14.41 -10.42
C ALA A 174 -18.56 14.04 -9.67
N GLU A 175 -19.62 14.84 -9.78
CA GLU A 175 -20.93 14.56 -9.19
C GLU A 175 -21.51 13.24 -9.68
N GLN A 176 -21.47 12.99 -11.00
CA GLN A 176 -21.91 11.74 -11.58
C GLN A 176 -21.12 10.55 -11.02
N PHE A 177 -19.79 10.67 -10.92
CA PHE A 177 -18.94 9.64 -10.35
C PHE A 177 -19.31 9.35 -8.89
N PHE A 178 -19.40 10.36 -8.04
CA PHE A 178 -19.73 10.18 -6.62
C PHE A 178 -21.16 9.66 -6.41
N SER A 179 -22.12 9.99 -7.30
CA SER A 179 -23.49 9.45 -7.27
C SER A 179 -23.55 7.97 -7.64
N SER A 180 -22.61 7.48 -8.45
CA SER A 180 -22.53 6.08 -8.90
C SER A 180 -21.76 5.18 -7.91
N GLY A 181 -22.11 5.28 -6.62
CA GLY A 181 -21.31 4.82 -5.47
C GLY A 181 -20.62 3.45 -5.61
N GLU A 182 -21.32 2.39 -5.99
CA GLU A 182 -20.71 1.05 -6.13
C GLU A 182 -19.72 0.96 -7.30
N THR A 183 -20.11 1.46 -8.48
CA THR A 183 -19.24 1.46 -9.67
C THR A 183 -18.04 2.39 -9.50
N ALA A 184 -18.23 3.51 -8.82
CA ALA A 184 -17.16 4.46 -8.49
C ALA A 184 -16.13 3.82 -7.55
N ARG A 185 -16.59 3.13 -6.50
CA ARG A 185 -15.72 2.40 -5.57
C ARG A 185 -14.91 1.31 -6.26
N ALA A 186 -15.54 0.49 -7.10
CA ALA A 186 -14.84 -0.55 -7.86
C ALA A 186 -13.77 0.05 -8.80
N LYS A 187 -14.10 1.16 -9.48
CA LYS A 187 -13.13 1.91 -10.30
C LYS A 187 -12.00 2.50 -9.47
N LEU A 188 -12.30 3.09 -8.30
CA LEU A 188 -11.29 3.63 -7.39
C LEU A 188 -10.34 2.52 -6.91
N LEU A 189 -10.84 1.40 -6.40
CA LEU A 189 -10.00 0.30 -5.92
C LEU A 189 -9.05 -0.22 -7.02
N LYS A 190 -9.60 -0.41 -8.23
CA LYS A 190 -8.81 -0.80 -9.40
C LYS A 190 -7.71 0.23 -9.69
N ASN A 191 -8.06 1.51 -9.75
CA ASN A 191 -7.12 2.58 -10.10
C ASN A 191 -6.11 2.88 -8.97
N THR A 192 -6.50 2.74 -7.71
CA THR A 192 -5.61 2.85 -6.53
C THR A 192 -4.56 1.75 -6.55
N SER A 193 -4.91 0.52 -6.93
CA SER A 193 -3.93 -0.57 -7.06
C SER A 193 -2.84 -0.26 -8.10
N LEU A 194 -3.24 0.29 -9.25
CA LEU A 194 -2.32 0.72 -10.30
C LEU A 194 -1.47 1.92 -9.86
N MET A 195 -2.08 2.88 -9.17
CA MET A 195 -1.40 4.05 -8.61
C MET A 195 -0.30 3.65 -7.65
N MET A 196 -0.56 2.71 -6.74
CA MET A 196 0.44 2.23 -5.79
C MET A 196 1.61 1.53 -6.50
N PHE A 197 1.32 0.77 -7.57
CA PHE A 197 2.36 0.17 -8.41
C PHE A 197 3.23 1.25 -9.10
N LEU A 198 2.62 2.35 -9.55
CA LEU A 198 3.34 3.47 -10.19
C LEU A 198 4.09 4.36 -9.18
N LEU A 199 3.56 4.48 -7.96
CA LEU A 199 4.16 5.27 -6.88
C LEU A 199 5.49 4.65 -6.41
N MET A 200 5.63 3.33 -6.49
CA MET A 200 6.84 2.62 -6.10
C MET A 200 8.09 3.02 -6.91
N PRO A 201 8.13 2.96 -8.27
CA PRO A 201 9.29 3.42 -9.02
C PRO A 201 9.52 4.92 -8.89
N PHE A 202 8.47 5.72 -8.72
CA PHE A 202 8.57 7.14 -8.41
C PHE A 202 9.26 7.37 -7.06
N PHE A 203 8.88 6.64 -6.01
CA PHE A 203 9.53 6.73 -4.71
C PHE A 203 10.98 6.24 -4.75
N GLY A 204 11.27 5.18 -5.52
CA GLY A 204 12.65 4.77 -5.80
C GLY A 204 13.46 5.89 -6.45
N TYR A 205 12.84 6.68 -7.33
CA TYR A 205 13.48 7.83 -7.98
C TYR A 205 13.68 9.02 -7.03
N LEU A 206 12.70 9.29 -6.17
CA LEU A 206 12.82 10.27 -5.08
C LEU A 206 14.02 9.94 -4.19
N LEU A 207 14.15 8.67 -3.79
CA LEU A 207 15.29 8.20 -3.00
C LEU A 207 16.61 8.32 -3.78
N TYR A 208 16.62 8.00 -5.06
CA TYR A 208 17.78 8.18 -5.93
C TYR A 208 18.23 9.64 -5.97
N LEU A 209 17.30 10.60 -6.05
CA LEU A 209 17.63 12.04 -6.03
C LEU A 209 18.25 12.47 -4.68
N PHE A 210 17.64 12.09 -3.55
CA PHE A 210 18.13 12.44 -2.20
C PHE A 210 19.48 11.80 -1.84
N TYR A 211 19.78 10.66 -2.46
CA TYR A 211 21.00 9.89 -2.24
C TYR A 211 21.93 9.88 -3.46
N TYR A 212 21.73 10.76 -4.43
CA TYR A 212 22.51 10.85 -5.67
C TYR A 212 24.03 10.88 -5.43
N ARG A 213 24.46 11.57 -4.35
CA ARG A 213 25.88 11.66 -3.96
C ARG A 213 26.52 10.33 -3.54
N GLN A 214 25.76 9.26 -3.32
CA GLN A 214 26.30 7.94 -2.92
C GLN A 214 26.72 7.06 -4.11
N ARG A 215 26.48 7.49 -5.35
CA ARG A 215 26.82 6.75 -6.58
C ARG A 215 26.27 5.30 -6.59
N ARG A 216 25.12 5.08 -5.96
CA ARG A 216 24.37 3.83 -6.04
C ARG A 216 23.45 3.85 -7.24
N ASN A 217 23.17 2.67 -7.77
CA ASN A 217 22.32 2.56 -8.95
C ASN A 217 20.85 2.78 -8.60
N TYR A 218 20.07 3.30 -9.55
CA TYR A 218 18.63 3.44 -9.40
C TYR A 218 17.94 2.12 -8.98
N VAL A 219 18.43 1.00 -9.51
CA VAL A 219 17.91 -0.34 -9.17
C VAL A 219 17.97 -0.62 -7.66
N GLU A 220 19.03 -0.22 -6.97
CA GLU A 220 19.14 -0.43 -5.52
C GLU A 220 18.08 0.35 -4.74
N HIS A 221 17.75 1.57 -5.19
CA HIS A 221 16.70 2.40 -4.62
C HIS A 221 15.30 1.87 -4.96
N LEU A 222 15.13 1.33 -6.16
CA LEU A 222 13.90 0.67 -6.58
C LEU A 222 13.63 -0.58 -5.74
N MET A 223 14.64 -1.44 -5.54
CA MET A 223 14.54 -2.60 -4.66
C MET A 223 14.19 -2.19 -3.23
N PHE A 224 14.76 -1.11 -2.72
CA PHE A 224 14.37 -0.57 -1.42
C PHE A 224 12.89 -0.16 -1.37
N SER A 225 12.44 0.61 -2.36
CA SER A 225 11.06 1.06 -2.50
C SER A 225 10.07 -0.11 -2.51
N ILE A 226 10.38 -1.16 -3.27
CA ILE A 226 9.56 -2.38 -3.37
C ILE A 226 9.38 -3.05 -2.01
N HIS A 227 10.48 -3.30 -1.29
CA HIS A 227 10.44 -3.94 0.02
C HIS A 227 9.70 -3.07 1.04
N LEU A 228 9.91 -1.75 1.01
CA LEU A 228 9.23 -0.81 1.90
C LEU A 228 7.71 -0.84 1.71
N HIS A 229 7.23 -0.71 0.47
CA HIS A 229 5.79 -0.73 0.20
C HIS A 229 5.17 -2.12 0.49
N SER A 230 5.92 -3.20 0.25
CA SER A 230 5.49 -4.55 0.65
C SER A 230 5.30 -4.65 2.16
N PHE A 231 6.24 -4.13 2.95
CA PHE A 231 6.11 -4.06 4.41
C PHE A 231 4.87 -3.26 4.83
N TRP A 232 4.66 -2.09 4.22
CA TRP A 232 3.48 -1.26 4.49
C TRP A 232 2.16 -1.97 4.21
N PHE A 233 2.04 -2.66 3.07
CA PHE A 233 0.83 -3.43 2.77
C PHE A 233 0.60 -4.59 3.72
N ILE A 234 1.65 -5.28 4.17
CA ILE A 234 1.50 -6.32 5.20
C ILE A 234 1.02 -5.70 6.52
N LEU A 235 1.66 -4.61 6.96
CA LEU A 235 1.30 -3.94 8.21
C LEU A 235 -0.15 -3.43 8.17
N LEU A 236 -0.56 -2.78 7.07
CA LEU A 236 -1.93 -2.30 6.89
C LEU A 236 -2.93 -3.46 6.83
N SER A 237 -2.58 -4.58 6.18
CA SER A 237 -3.42 -5.79 6.19
C SER A 237 -3.62 -6.33 7.61
N VAL A 238 -2.56 -6.39 8.41
CA VAL A 238 -2.63 -6.85 9.82
C VAL A 238 -3.47 -5.88 10.65
N ILE A 239 -3.24 -4.57 10.52
CA ILE A 239 -4.03 -3.54 11.21
C ILE A 239 -5.51 -3.67 10.83
N MET A 240 -5.82 -3.91 9.56
CA MET A 240 -7.19 -4.07 9.09
C MET A 240 -7.86 -5.32 9.70
N LEU A 241 -7.15 -6.44 9.79
CA LEU A 241 -7.64 -7.66 10.44
C LEU A 241 -7.83 -7.47 11.95
N LEU A 242 -6.91 -6.76 12.61
CA LEU A 242 -7.01 -6.49 14.04
C LEU A 242 -8.15 -5.52 14.37
N ASN A 243 -8.41 -4.50 13.54
CA ASN A 243 -9.57 -3.63 13.72
C ASN A 243 -10.89 -4.39 13.54
N MET A 244 -10.92 -5.43 12.69
CA MET A 244 -12.09 -6.31 12.57
C MET A 244 -12.33 -7.15 13.84
N ALA A 245 -11.26 -7.53 14.56
CA ALA A 245 -11.36 -8.28 15.81
C ALA A 245 -11.57 -7.38 17.05
N PHE A 246 -11.02 -6.16 17.04
CA PHE A 246 -11.04 -5.21 18.16
C PHE A 246 -11.41 -3.80 17.66
N PRO A 247 -12.70 -3.52 17.37
CA PRO A 247 -13.13 -2.25 16.76
C PRO A 247 -12.89 -1.02 17.64
N ASP A 248 -12.90 -1.19 18.97
CA ASP A 248 -12.76 -0.09 19.93
C ASP A 248 -11.31 0.44 20.05
N VAL A 249 -10.33 -0.29 19.50
CA VAL A 249 -8.91 0.05 19.61
C VAL A 249 -8.45 0.77 18.34
N SER A 250 -8.04 2.04 18.47
CA SER A 250 -7.54 2.84 17.35
C SER A 250 -6.10 2.46 16.95
N LEU A 251 -5.94 1.42 16.13
CA LEU A 251 -4.63 0.90 15.71
C LEU A 251 -3.96 1.71 14.58
N MET A 252 -4.70 2.59 13.91
CA MET A 252 -4.22 3.30 12.71
C MET A 252 -3.06 4.26 13.00
N GLY A 253 -3.14 5.06 14.08
CA GLY A 253 -2.08 6.00 14.47
C GLY A 253 -0.77 5.29 14.83
N TRP A 254 -0.88 4.19 15.58
CA TRP A 254 0.25 3.31 15.90
C TRP A 254 0.87 2.69 14.65
N GLY A 255 0.05 2.32 13.67
CA GLY A 255 0.50 1.86 12.36
C GLY A 255 1.43 2.86 11.66
N PHE A 256 1.01 4.12 11.56
CA PHE A 256 1.84 5.18 10.95
C PHE A 256 3.16 5.42 11.69
N LEU A 257 3.16 5.33 13.02
CA LEU A 257 4.37 5.40 13.83
C LEU A 257 5.32 4.23 13.51
N VAL A 258 4.79 3.00 13.46
CA VAL A 258 5.58 1.80 13.09
C VAL A 258 6.14 1.92 11.66
N MET A 259 5.35 2.41 10.70
CA MET A 259 5.81 2.66 9.33
C MET A 259 6.99 3.65 9.27
N THR A 260 6.89 4.73 10.05
CA THR A 260 7.90 5.79 10.10
C THR A 260 9.20 5.29 10.75
N ILE A 261 9.08 4.56 11.87
CA ILE A 261 10.22 3.92 12.54
C ILE A 261 10.88 2.90 11.61
N TYR A 262 10.09 2.05 10.95
CA TYR A 262 10.61 1.06 10.00
C TYR A 262 11.40 1.73 8.88
N LEU A 263 10.86 2.79 8.27
CA LEU A 263 11.53 3.55 7.22
C LEU A 263 12.87 4.11 7.72
N TYR A 264 12.89 4.73 8.89
CA TYR A 264 14.13 5.24 9.50
C TYR A 264 15.19 4.15 9.69
N LEU A 265 14.83 3.04 10.33
CA LEU A 265 15.74 1.91 10.58
C LEU A 265 16.23 1.26 9.29
N ALA A 266 15.33 1.11 8.31
CA ALA A 266 15.67 0.54 7.01
C ALA A 266 16.64 1.45 6.23
N MET A 267 16.44 2.77 6.29
CA MET A 267 17.36 3.74 5.69
C MET A 267 18.74 3.72 6.34
N LEU A 268 18.82 3.64 7.68
CA LEU A 268 20.10 3.52 8.39
C LEU A 268 20.90 2.31 7.90
N ARG A 269 20.24 1.15 7.81
CA ARG A 269 20.88 -0.10 7.39
C ARG A 269 21.31 -0.07 5.93
N VAL A 270 20.41 0.33 5.03
CA VAL A 270 20.68 0.26 3.59
C VAL A 270 21.70 1.31 3.16
N TYR A 271 21.61 2.53 3.67
CA TYR A 271 22.48 3.64 3.24
C TYR A 271 23.74 3.82 4.09
N LYS A 272 23.87 3.11 5.22
CA LYS A 272 25.05 3.10 6.10
C LYS A 272 25.52 4.52 6.47
N ARG A 273 24.57 5.40 6.79
CA ARG A 273 24.79 6.80 7.17
C ARG A 273 24.62 6.99 8.69
N PRO A 274 25.29 7.99 9.30
CA PRO A 274 25.12 8.25 10.73
C PRO A 274 23.69 8.70 11.05
N TYR A 275 23.26 8.37 12.27
CA TYR A 275 21.87 8.52 12.75
C TYR A 275 21.25 9.89 12.48
N ILE A 276 21.95 10.97 12.81
CA ILE A 276 21.46 12.35 12.70
C ILE A 276 21.29 12.76 11.22
N LYS A 277 22.26 12.44 10.36
CA LYS A 277 22.18 12.80 8.93
C LYS A 277 21.04 12.06 8.24
N THR A 278 20.76 10.84 8.66
CA THR A 278 19.62 10.05 8.16
C THR A 278 18.30 10.65 8.63
N LEU A 279 18.21 11.05 9.90
CA LEU A 279 17.01 11.69 10.46
C LEU A 279 16.69 13.02 9.75
N LEU A 280 17.70 13.88 9.55
CA LEU A 280 17.54 15.15 8.83
C LEU A 280 17.08 14.97 7.38
N LYS A 281 17.47 13.86 6.73
CA LYS A 281 16.98 13.51 5.39
C LYS A 281 15.61 12.86 5.41
N LEU A 282 15.21 12.22 6.50
CA LEU A 282 13.93 11.53 6.61
C LEU A 282 12.77 12.51 6.47
N ILE A 283 12.84 13.66 7.16
CA ILE A 283 11.77 14.67 7.16
C ILE A 283 11.39 15.12 5.74
N PRO A 284 12.31 15.66 4.91
CA PRO A 284 11.97 16.09 3.56
C PRO A 284 11.59 14.91 2.64
N VAL A 285 12.18 13.72 2.82
CA VAL A 285 11.79 12.53 2.04
C VAL A 285 10.35 12.11 2.34
N VAL A 286 9.97 12.06 3.61
CA VAL A 286 8.60 11.72 4.03
C VAL A 286 7.63 12.79 3.57
N PHE A 287 7.97 14.08 3.74
CA PHE A 287 7.12 15.18 3.28
C PHE A 287 6.85 15.12 1.78
N ILE A 288 7.91 15.00 0.95
CA ILE A 288 7.74 14.90 -0.51
C ILE A 288 6.99 13.63 -0.89
N TYR A 289 7.21 12.52 -0.19
CA TYR A 289 6.45 11.30 -0.41
C TYR A 289 4.96 11.49 -0.12
N LEU A 290 4.59 12.16 0.97
CA LEU A 290 3.19 12.43 1.31
C LEU A 290 2.53 13.37 0.30
N VAL A 291 3.22 14.43 -0.14
CA VAL A 291 2.73 15.30 -1.21
C VAL A 291 2.53 14.52 -2.50
N SER A 292 3.48 13.65 -2.86
CA SER A 292 3.39 12.82 -4.05
C SER A 292 2.23 11.82 -3.96
N LEU A 293 2.03 11.19 -2.80
CA LEU A 293 0.89 10.32 -2.54
C LEU A 293 -0.44 11.07 -2.72
N MET A 294 -0.54 12.29 -2.18
CA MET A 294 -1.73 13.14 -2.34
C MET A 294 -1.97 13.48 -3.81
N VAL A 295 -0.95 13.92 -4.55
CA VAL A 295 -1.07 14.25 -5.99
C VAL A 295 -1.49 13.03 -6.81
N PHE A 296 -0.87 11.87 -6.57
CA PHE A 296 -1.23 10.63 -7.26
C PHE A 296 -2.66 10.19 -6.93
N PHE A 297 -3.07 10.33 -5.67
CA PHE A 297 -4.43 10.00 -5.23
C PHE A 297 -5.48 10.92 -5.88
N VAL A 298 -5.26 12.23 -5.85
CA VAL A 298 -6.14 13.19 -6.56
C VAL A 298 -6.20 12.86 -8.06
N GLY A 299 -5.04 12.58 -8.68
CA GLY A 299 -4.97 12.12 -10.06
C GLY A 299 -5.80 10.87 -10.33
N THR A 300 -5.78 9.88 -9.43
CA THR A 300 -6.63 8.69 -9.58
C THR A 300 -8.11 9.00 -9.49
N VAL A 301 -8.53 9.89 -8.59
CA VAL A 301 -9.94 10.29 -8.46
C VAL A 301 -10.39 10.99 -9.75
N VAL A 302 -9.60 11.93 -10.25
CA VAL A 302 -9.88 12.67 -11.50
C VAL A 302 -9.98 11.71 -12.69
N VAL A 303 -9.00 10.82 -12.87
CA VAL A 303 -9.03 9.83 -13.96
C VAL A 303 -10.23 8.90 -13.84
N SER A 304 -10.59 8.48 -12.61
CA SER A 304 -11.75 7.62 -12.38
C SER A 304 -13.08 8.31 -12.72
N ALA A 305 -13.20 9.60 -12.40
CA ALA A 305 -14.37 10.42 -12.72
C ALA A 305 -14.47 10.77 -14.22
N LEU A 306 -13.35 10.99 -14.91
CA LEU A 306 -13.34 11.24 -16.35
C LEU A 306 -13.69 10.00 -17.17
N LEU A 307 -13.33 8.80 -16.67
CA LEU A 307 -13.62 7.51 -17.30
C LEU A 307 -14.96 6.90 -16.84
N SER A 308 -15.78 7.63 -16.08
CA SER A 308 -17.19 7.28 -15.78
C SER A 308 -18.15 8.05 -16.66
#